data_AF-A0A316LSY2-F1
#
_entry.id   AF-A0A316LSY2-F1
#
_cell.length_a   1.000
_cell.length_b   1.000
_cell.length_c   1.000
_cell.angle_alpha   90.00
_cell.angle_beta   90.00
_cell.angle_gamma   90.00
#
_symmetry.space_group_name_H-M   'P 1'
#
loop_
_entity.id
_entity.type
_entity.pdbx_description
1 polymer ?
#
loop_
_entity_poly.entity_id
_entity_poly.type
_entity_poly.pdbx_seq_one_letter_code
_entity_poly.pdbx_strand_id
1 'polypeptide(L)'
;TYDGKHLPQSWMNENCVMELEIVPENDKDVRHHDWIQFPTDPLKAERALFRVGIPALGKVEVQFSDSRFPDEVVRALDIRIGCYYQLNELSQVCADFQEHDFAKLGAVCHLAKPEGIESVRHLAENLDQFDFAPDVHTPEEYGQYMIQQSGRYEYDENLAEFYNYEEYGIKRILQEDGVFTDYGYVSYHGTLTLEELMQGNTAESHQQEQEAKMEGMAW
;
A
#
# COMPACT_ATOMS: atom_id res chain seq x y z
N THR A 1 -31.15 17.57 -3.09
CA THR A 1 -31.51 18.30 -1.87
C THR A 1 -31.04 17.46 -0.70
N TYR A 2 -30.12 17.98 0.12
CA TYR A 2 -29.57 17.27 1.28
C TYR A 2 -30.68 17.05 2.32
N ASP A 3 -30.87 15.82 2.78
CA ASP A 3 -31.98 15.45 3.68
C ASP A 3 -31.60 15.49 5.17
N GLY A 4 -30.38 15.95 5.49
CA GLY A 4 -29.87 16.04 6.84
C GLY A 4 -29.60 14.68 7.50
N LYS A 5 -29.73 13.57 6.75
CA LYS A 5 -29.51 12.19 7.22
C LYS A 5 -28.45 11.48 6.38
N HIS A 6 -28.47 11.66 5.07
CA HIS A 6 -27.51 11.11 4.12
C HIS A 6 -26.58 12.22 3.63
N LEU A 7 -25.29 11.99 3.75
CA LEU A 7 -24.24 12.89 3.29
C LEU A 7 -24.27 13.03 1.75
N PRO A 8 -24.02 14.22 1.19
CA PRO A 8 -23.97 14.39 -0.26
C PRO A 8 -22.82 13.56 -0.87
N GLN A 9 -22.99 13.18 -2.13
CA GLN A 9 -22.23 12.15 -2.88
C GLN A 9 -20.75 12.47 -3.19
N SER A 10 -20.12 13.40 -2.49
CA SER A 10 -18.70 13.72 -2.65
C SER A 10 -18.21 14.53 -1.46
N TRP A 11 -17.62 13.87 -0.47
CA TRP A 11 -16.72 14.52 0.49
C TRP A 11 -15.87 13.47 1.24
N MET A 12 -14.95 12.78 0.55
CA MET A 12 -13.82 12.20 1.29
C MET A 12 -13.07 13.35 1.94
N ASN A 13 -12.87 13.30 3.26
CA ASN A 13 -12.04 14.29 3.96
C ASN A 13 -10.62 14.30 3.37
N GLU A 14 -9.89 15.42 3.48
CA GLU A 14 -8.54 15.58 2.89
C GLU A 14 -7.57 14.46 3.30
N ASN A 15 -7.67 13.97 4.54
CA ASN A 15 -6.82 12.90 5.07
C ASN A 15 -7.50 11.51 5.00
N CYS A 16 -8.63 11.41 4.32
CA CYS A 16 -9.32 10.14 4.13
C CYS A 16 -8.56 9.32 3.08
N VAL A 17 -8.15 8.11 3.44
CA VAL A 17 -7.49 7.16 2.55
C VAL A 17 -8.53 6.30 1.84
N MET A 18 -9.58 5.90 2.54
CA MET A 18 -10.63 5.05 1.99
C MET A 18 -11.97 5.25 2.68
N GLU A 19 -13.05 5.01 1.95
CA GLU A 19 -14.42 5.03 2.44
C GLU A 19 -15.11 3.69 2.13
N LEU A 20 -15.73 3.12 3.16
CA LEU A 20 -16.54 1.91 3.03
C LEU A 20 -18.01 2.24 3.24
N GLU A 21 -18.85 1.72 2.34
CA GLU A 21 -20.29 1.64 2.55
C GLU A 21 -20.60 0.38 3.37
N ILE A 22 -21.36 0.55 4.47
CA ILE A 22 -21.80 -0.54 5.34
C ILE A 22 -23.30 -0.77 5.18
N VAL A 23 -23.69 -2.02 4.91
CA VAL A 23 -25.07 -2.44 4.67
C VAL A 23 -25.40 -3.69 5.51
N PRO A 24 -26.59 -3.83 6.12
CA PRO A 24 -27.00 -5.06 6.78
C PRO A 24 -27.18 -6.18 5.76
N GLU A 25 -26.60 -7.35 6.02
CA GLU A 25 -26.69 -8.52 5.11
C GLU A 25 -28.15 -8.96 4.83
N ASN A 26 -29.05 -8.74 5.78
CA ASN A 26 -30.45 -9.20 5.72
C ASN A 26 -31.46 -8.13 5.30
N ASP A 27 -31.00 -6.91 4.99
CA ASP A 27 -31.89 -5.81 4.63
C ASP A 27 -31.43 -5.15 3.33
N LYS A 28 -32.28 -5.23 2.30
CA LYS A 28 -32.06 -4.59 0.99
C LYS A 28 -32.71 -3.20 0.91
N ASP A 29 -33.28 -2.70 2.00
CA ASP A 29 -33.80 -1.33 2.04
C ASP A 29 -32.63 -0.34 2.02
N VAL A 30 -32.56 0.42 0.93
CA VAL A 30 -31.53 1.46 0.65
C VAL A 30 -31.49 2.54 1.74
N ARG A 31 -32.44 2.56 2.68
CA ARG A 31 -32.51 3.49 3.81
C ARG A 31 -31.68 3.08 5.02
N HIS A 32 -31.04 1.91 4.98
CA HIS A 32 -30.19 1.40 6.07
C HIS A 32 -28.75 1.18 5.58
N HIS A 33 -28.13 2.18 4.94
CA HIS A 33 -26.68 2.20 4.73
C HIS A 33 -26.05 3.35 5.51
N ASP A 34 -24.75 3.27 5.71
CA ASP A 34 -23.94 4.36 6.24
C ASP A 34 -22.51 4.22 5.72
N TRP A 35 -21.68 5.24 5.95
CA TRP A 35 -20.31 5.26 5.48
C TRP A 35 -19.33 5.35 6.64
N ILE A 36 -18.20 4.66 6.48
CA ILE A 36 -17.06 4.77 7.38
C ILE A 36 -15.86 5.19 6.55
N GLN A 37 -15.38 6.40 6.82
CA GLN A 37 -14.16 6.96 6.25
C GLN A 37 -12.97 6.65 7.17
N PHE A 38 -11.88 6.17 6.60
CA PHE A 38 -10.64 5.83 7.29
C PHE A 38 -9.49 6.77 6.89
N PRO A 39 -8.56 7.05 7.81
CA PRO A 39 -8.55 6.63 9.21
C PRO A 39 -9.69 7.27 10.03
N THR A 40 -10.18 6.52 11.02
CA THR A 40 -11.38 6.82 11.80
C THR A 40 -11.15 6.62 13.29
N ASP A 41 -11.95 7.31 14.09
CA ASP A 41 -12.02 7.05 15.53
C ASP A 41 -12.90 5.80 15.75
N PRO A 42 -12.47 4.80 16.55
CA PRO A 42 -13.24 3.57 16.76
C PRO A 42 -14.69 3.81 17.21
N LEU A 43 -14.94 4.82 18.05
CA LEU A 43 -16.28 5.15 18.52
C LEU A 43 -17.15 5.72 17.38
N LYS A 44 -16.55 6.42 16.39
CA LYS A 44 -17.29 6.87 15.21
C LYS A 44 -17.70 5.69 14.33
N ALA A 45 -16.79 4.73 14.12
CA ALA A 45 -17.09 3.51 13.37
C ALA A 45 -18.19 2.67 14.05
N GLU A 46 -18.09 2.44 15.36
CA GLU A 46 -19.13 1.76 16.14
C GLU A 46 -20.48 2.46 16.01
N ARG A 47 -20.50 3.79 16.12
CA ARG A 47 -21.74 4.57 15.96
C ARG A 47 -22.35 4.46 14.57
N ALA A 48 -21.54 4.31 13.52
CA ALA A 48 -22.04 4.08 12.16
C ALA A 48 -22.71 2.70 12.07
N LEU A 49 -22.06 1.65 12.58
CA LEU A 49 -22.64 0.30 12.65
C LEU A 49 -23.96 0.27 13.43
N PHE A 50 -24.03 0.98 14.57
CA PHE A 50 -25.26 1.10 15.35
C PHE A 50 -26.41 1.81 14.60
N ARG A 51 -26.12 2.85 13.81
CA ARG A 51 -27.16 3.56 13.02
C ARG A 51 -27.80 2.67 11.99
N VAL A 52 -27.03 1.74 11.45
CA VAL A 52 -27.45 0.75 10.45
C VAL A 52 -28.15 -0.47 11.10
N GLY A 53 -28.31 -0.47 12.43
CA GLY A 53 -29.00 -1.54 13.15
C GLY A 53 -28.20 -2.83 13.26
N ILE A 54 -26.89 -2.77 13.03
CA ILE A 54 -25.99 -3.91 13.13
C ILE A 54 -25.56 -4.03 14.60
N PRO A 55 -25.97 -5.08 15.34
CA PRO A 55 -25.45 -5.31 16.69
C PRO A 55 -23.93 -5.55 16.63
N ALA A 56 -23.20 -5.41 17.74
CA ALA A 56 -21.73 -5.56 17.80
C ALA A 56 -21.18 -6.92 17.27
N LEU A 57 -22.05 -7.90 17.00
CA LEU A 57 -21.77 -9.22 16.42
C LEU A 57 -22.66 -9.54 15.19
N GLY A 58 -23.29 -8.54 14.60
CA GLY A 58 -24.12 -8.67 13.41
C GLY A 58 -23.28 -8.92 12.17
N LYS A 59 -23.86 -9.60 11.18
CA LYS A 59 -23.22 -9.79 9.89
C LYS A 59 -23.43 -8.54 9.03
N VAL A 60 -22.34 -8.05 8.43
CA VAL A 60 -22.28 -6.80 7.63
C VAL A 60 -21.80 -7.15 6.24
N GLU A 61 -22.45 -6.62 5.20
CA GLU A 61 -21.83 -6.54 3.88
C GLU A 61 -21.08 -5.21 3.80
N VAL A 62 -19.82 -5.28 3.38
CA VAL A 62 -18.93 -4.12 3.28
C VAL A 62 -18.47 -4.00 1.85
N GLN A 63 -18.62 -2.81 1.27
CA GLN A 63 -18.19 -2.52 -0.10
C GLN A 63 -17.38 -1.24 -0.11
N PHE A 64 -16.37 -1.18 -0.98
CA PHE A 64 -15.66 0.07 -1.24
C PHE A 64 -16.62 1.07 -1.89
N SER A 65 -16.74 2.24 -1.27
CA SER A 65 -17.44 3.40 -1.84
C SER A 65 -16.46 4.24 -2.65
N ASP A 66 -15.30 4.56 -2.05
CA ASP A 66 -14.23 5.33 -2.67
C ASP A 66 -12.88 5.02 -1.99
N SER A 67 -11.75 5.19 -2.68
CA SER A 67 -10.42 4.84 -2.16
C SER A 67 -9.30 5.55 -2.91
N ARG A 68 -8.29 6.02 -2.17
CA ARG A 68 -7.00 6.49 -2.72
C ARG A 68 -6.03 5.35 -3.00
N PHE A 69 -6.34 4.14 -2.53
CA PHE A 69 -5.51 2.98 -2.81
C PHE A 69 -5.55 2.60 -4.30
N PRO A 70 -4.40 2.32 -4.93
CA PRO A 70 -4.36 1.78 -6.28
C PRO A 70 -4.98 0.38 -6.35
N ASP A 71 -5.38 -0.05 -7.54
CA ASP A 71 -6.12 -1.30 -7.75
C ASP A 71 -5.38 -2.55 -7.22
N GLU A 72 -4.05 -2.59 -7.32
CA GLU A 72 -3.19 -3.65 -6.79
C GLU A 72 -3.40 -3.83 -5.29
N VAL A 73 -3.47 -2.71 -4.57
CA VAL A 73 -3.70 -2.69 -3.14
C VAL A 73 -5.12 -3.13 -2.86
N VAL A 74 -6.12 -2.55 -3.53
CA VAL A 74 -7.54 -2.89 -3.34
C VAL A 74 -7.79 -4.38 -3.56
N ARG A 75 -7.16 -5.00 -4.56
CA ARG A 75 -7.27 -6.45 -4.82
C ARG A 75 -6.64 -7.32 -3.72
N ALA A 76 -5.60 -6.83 -3.05
CA ALA A 76 -4.96 -7.52 -1.94
C ALA A 76 -5.76 -7.39 -0.63
N LEU A 77 -6.59 -6.34 -0.49
CA LEU A 77 -7.44 -6.12 0.67
C LEU A 77 -8.62 -7.09 0.66
N ASP A 78 -8.48 -8.21 1.37
CA ASP A 78 -9.57 -9.14 1.66
C ASP A 78 -10.48 -8.57 2.74
N ILE A 79 -11.37 -7.65 2.34
CA ILE A 79 -12.28 -6.97 3.27
C ILE A 79 -13.37 -7.92 3.73
N ARG A 80 -13.36 -8.21 5.03
CA ARG A 80 -14.36 -9.03 5.71
C ARG A 80 -14.88 -8.32 6.95
N ILE A 81 -16.00 -8.82 7.47
CA ILE A 81 -16.57 -8.39 8.76
C ILE A 81 -15.50 -8.55 9.86
N GLY A 82 -15.22 -7.46 10.58
CA GLY A 82 -14.26 -7.45 11.69
C GLY A 82 -12.88 -6.90 11.35
N CYS A 83 -12.57 -6.67 10.07
CA CYS A 83 -11.28 -6.09 9.65
C CYS A 83 -11.18 -4.57 9.84
N TYR A 84 -12.19 -3.92 10.44
CA TYR A 84 -12.24 -2.46 10.66
C TYR A 84 -11.01 -1.92 11.35
N TYR A 85 -10.50 -2.63 12.36
CA TYR A 85 -9.32 -2.21 13.10
C TYR A 85 -8.07 -2.23 12.21
N GLN A 86 -7.88 -3.31 11.44
CA GLN A 86 -6.73 -3.48 10.53
C GLN A 86 -6.76 -2.47 9.38
N LEU A 87 -7.94 -2.22 8.81
CA LEU A 87 -8.16 -1.19 7.79
C LEU A 87 -7.87 0.21 8.32
N ASN A 88 -8.23 0.45 9.59
CA ASN A 88 -7.93 1.71 10.26
C ASN A 88 -6.44 1.89 10.48
N GLU A 89 -5.72 0.86 10.94
CA GLU A 89 -4.26 0.91 11.11
C GLU A 89 -3.54 1.11 9.78
N LEU A 90 -3.90 0.36 8.74
CA LEU A 90 -3.37 0.57 7.39
C LEU A 90 -3.62 2.00 6.90
N SER A 91 -4.84 2.52 7.09
CA SER A 91 -5.17 3.89 6.68
C SER A 91 -4.43 4.95 7.50
N GLN A 92 -4.07 4.66 8.76
CA GLN A 92 -3.24 5.55 9.58
C GLN A 92 -1.81 5.60 9.06
N VAL A 93 -1.23 4.44 8.69
CA VAL A 93 0.10 4.38 8.05
C VAL A 93 0.13 5.22 6.76
N CYS A 94 -0.94 5.14 5.97
CA CYS A 94 -1.04 5.86 4.70
C CYS A 94 -1.64 7.28 4.82
N ALA A 95 -1.91 7.79 6.02
CA ALA A 95 -2.64 9.05 6.19
C ALA A 95 -1.91 10.26 5.59
N ASP A 96 -0.57 10.27 5.70
CA ASP A 96 0.29 11.35 5.21
C ASP A 96 0.79 11.11 3.77
N PHE A 97 0.41 9.98 3.15
CA PHE A 97 0.84 9.64 1.80
C PHE A 97 0.34 10.67 0.78
N GLN A 98 1.27 11.09 -0.07
CA GLN A 98 0.98 11.86 -1.27
C GLN A 98 0.69 10.90 -2.43
N GLU A 99 0.23 11.42 -3.57
CA GLU A 99 -0.09 10.59 -4.74
C GLU A 99 1.06 9.69 -5.18
N HIS A 100 2.31 10.19 -5.09
CA HIS A 100 3.50 9.41 -5.43
C HIS A 100 3.73 8.23 -4.49
N ASP A 101 3.39 8.35 -3.20
CA ASP A 101 3.52 7.26 -2.22
C ASP A 101 2.48 6.18 -2.48
N PHE A 102 1.25 6.57 -2.87
CA PHE A 102 0.23 5.62 -3.30
C PHE A 102 0.63 4.88 -4.57
N ALA A 103 1.15 5.59 -5.59
CA ALA A 103 1.67 4.96 -6.80
C ALA A 103 2.81 3.97 -6.50
N LYS A 104 3.73 4.37 -5.61
CA LYS A 104 4.81 3.49 -5.14
C LYS A 104 4.26 2.26 -4.42
N LEU A 105 3.29 2.41 -3.52
CA LEU A 105 2.65 1.29 -2.84
C LEU A 105 1.96 0.34 -3.84
N GLY A 106 1.33 0.87 -4.89
CA GLY A 106 0.76 0.09 -5.99
C GLY A 106 1.82 -0.75 -6.71
N ALA A 107 2.94 -0.14 -7.08
CA ALA A 107 4.07 -0.83 -7.69
C ALA A 107 4.65 -1.91 -6.76
N VAL A 108 4.83 -1.60 -5.47
CA VAL A 108 5.30 -2.55 -4.46
C VAL A 108 4.34 -3.74 -4.32
N CYS A 109 3.03 -3.51 -4.31
CA CYS A 109 2.04 -4.60 -4.26
C CYS A 109 2.04 -5.44 -5.55
N HIS A 110 2.33 -4.85 -6.71
CA HIS A 110 2.53 -5.60 -7.95
C HIS A 110 3.74 -6.55 -7.84
N LEU A 111 4.85 -6.06 -7.30
CA LEU A 111 6.09 -6.83 -7.09
C LEU A 111 5.90 -7.94 -6.05
N ALA A 112 5.45 -7.57 -4.85
CA ALA A 112 5.41 -8.46 -3.68
C ALA A 112 4.18 -9.39 -3.66
N LYS A 113 3.09 -9.03 -4.36
CA LYS A 113 1.82 -9.77 -4.43
C LYS A 113 1.29 -10.14 -3.03
N PRO A 114 1.07 -9.14 -2.14
CA PRO A 114 0.58 -9.41 -0.80
C PRO A 114 -0.82 -10.02 -0.83
N GLU A 115 -1.08 -10.86 0.17
CA GLU A 115 -2.41 -11.38 0.46
C GLU A 115 -2.85 -10.88 1.84
N GLY A 116 -3.91 -10.06 1.88
CA GLY A 116 -4.49 -9.55 3.12
C GLY A 116 -3.93 -8.21 3.61
N ILE A 117 -4.69 -7.61 4.53
CA ILE A 117 -4.50 -6.22 5.01
C ILE A 117 -3.17 -6.04 5.74
N GLU A 118 -2.76 -7.00 6.57
CA GLU A 118 -1.50 -6.91 7.33
C GLU A 118 -0.27 -6.93 6.41
N SER A 119 -0.27 -7.80 5.40
CA SER A 119 0.81 -7.88 4.42
C SER A 119 0.99 -6.54 3.69
N VAL A 120 -0.12 -5.91 3.29
CA VAL A 120 -0.12 -4.56 2.69
C VAL A 120 0.38 -3.52 3.69
N ARG A 121 -0.06 -3.58 4.95
CA ARG A 121 0.38 -2.64 6.01
C ARG A 121 1.88 -2.71 6.23
N HIS A 122 2.45 -3.91 6.36
CA HIS A 122 3.90 -4.07 6.53
C HIS A 122 4.69 -3.56 5.32
N LEU A 123 4.18 -3.73 4.09
CA LEU A 123 4.79 -3.13 2.90
C LEU A 123 4.71 -1.59 2.92
N ALA A 124 3.57 -1.03 3.32
CA ALA A 124 3.38 0.41 3.44
C ALA A 124 4.29 1.05 4.51
N GLU A 125 4.50 0.35 5.63
CA GLU A 125 5.41 0.77 6.71
C GLU A 125 6.89 0.77 6.30
N ASN A 126 7.24 0.00 5.26
CA ASN A 126 8.63 -0.21 4.80
C ASN A 126 8.85 0.24 3.35
N LEU A 127 8.09 1.23 2.87
CA LEU A 127 8.24 1.76 1.50
C LEU A 127 9.64 2.33 1.24
N ASP A 128 10.37 2.73 2.27
CA ASP A 128 11.75 3.19 2.18
C ASP A 128 12.74 2.09 1.76
N GLN A 129 12.36 0.81 1.90
CA GLN A 129 13.16 -0.34 1.44
C GLN A 129 13.00 -0.66 -0.05
N PHE A 130 12.23 0.17 -0.77
CA PHE A 130 11.98 0.02 -2.20
C PHE A 130 12.49 1.24 -2.95
N ASP A 131 13.28 1.00 -4.00
CA ASP A 131 13.61 2.03 -4.99
C ASP A 131 12.43 2.10 -5.98
N PHE A 132 11.99 3.32 -6.32
CA PHE A 132 10.87 3.54 -7.24
C PHE A 132 11.22 4.62 -8.26
N ALA A 133 11.00 4.29 -9.53
CA ALA A 133 11.16 5.19 -10.66
C ALA A 133 9.78 5.35 -11.34
N PRO A 134 9.06 6.45 -11.07
CA PRO A 134 7.71 6.66 -11.59
C PRO A 134 7.72 6.79 -13.12
N ASP A 135 6.68 6.28 -13.78
CA ASP A 135 6.45 6.38 -15.24
C ASP A 135 7.58 5.81 -16.13
N VAL A 136 8.42 4.93 -15.57
CA VAL A 136 9.49 4.23 -16.29
C VAL A 136 9.04 2.82 -16.65
N HIS A 137 9.03 2.47 -17.95
CA HIS A 137 8.50 1.21 -18.45
C HIS A 137 9.47 0.43 -19.36
N THR A 138 10.64 1.00 -19.65
CA THR A 138 11.67 0.37 -20.48
C THR A 138 13.05 0.47 -19.84
N PRO A 139 14.01 -0.42 -20.20
CA PRO A 139 15.39 -0.30 -19.73
C PRO A 139 16.06 1.01 -20.10
N GLU A 140 15.76 1.56 -21.28
CA GLU A 140 16.28 2.86 -21.71
C GLU A 140 15.78 4.00 -20.81
N GLU A 141 14.46 4.07 -20.58
CA GLU A 141 13.87 5.04 -19.66
C GLU A 141 14.43 4.88 -18.24
N TYR A 142 14.65 3.65 -17.78
CA TYR A 142 15.25 3.42 -16.47
C TYR A 142 16.70 3.91 -16.41
N GLY A 143 17.48 3.66 -17.46
CA GLY A 143 18.83 4.21 -17.57
C GLY A 143 18.83 5.74 -17.54
N GLN A 144 17.89 6.38 -18.24
CA GLN A 144 17.72 7.84 -18.22
C GLN A 144 17.35 8.35 -16.83
N TYR A 145 16.33 7.74 -16.19
CA TYR A 145 15.93 8.07 -14.82
C TYR A 145 17.11 7.95 -13.86
N MET A 146 17.84 6.85 -13.93
CA MET A 146 18.97 6.59 -13.04
C MET A 146 20.10 7.60 -13.21
N ILE A 147 20.35 8.11 -14.42
CA ILE A 147 21.42 9.09 -14.65
C ILE A 147 20.96 10.51 -14.35
N GLN A 148 19.73 10.87 -14.72
CA GLN A 148 19.26 12.26 -14.69
C GLN A 148 18.52 12.62 -13.39
N GLN A 149 17.72 11.68 -12.85
CA GLN A 149 16.70 11.98 -11.84
C GLN A 149 16.97 11.30 -10.49
N SER A 150 17.73 10.20 -10.46
CA SER A 150 18.01 9.49 -9.21
C SER A 150 18.87 10.27 -8.20
N GLY A 151 19.50 11.38 -8.64
CA GLY A 151 20.45 12.14 -7.84
C GLY A 151 21.79 11.44 -7.58
N ARG A 152 22.03 10.26 -8.18
CA ARG A 152 23.27 9.48 -7.98
C ARG A 152 24.47 9.98 -8.81
N TYR A 153 24.23 10.75 -9.87
CA TYR A 153 25.27 11.21 -10.80
C TYR A 153 25.16 12.71 -11.07
N GLU A 154 26.30 13.34 -11.37
CA GLU A 154 26.32 14.67 -12.00
C GLU A 154 25.97 14.50 -13.48
N TYR A 155 24.74 14.85 -13.84
CA TYR A 155 24.27 14.82 -15.22
C TYR A 155 24.71 16.08 -15.98
N ASP A 156 25.36 15.89 -17.14
CA ASP A 156 25.65 16.96 -18.09
C ASP A 156 24.78 16.79 -19.34
N GLU A 157 23.86 17.73 -19.55
CA GLU A 157 22.94 17.73 -20.70
C GLU A 157 23.71 17.80 -22.04
N ASN A 158 24.90 18.40 -22.08
CA ASN A 158 25.72 18.44 -23.30
C ASN A 158 26.27 17.06 -23.69
N LEU A 159 26.25 16.10 -22.75
CA LEU A 159 26.68 14.72 -22.97
C LEU A 159 25.52 13.76 -23.20
N ALA A 160 24.27 14.25 -23.26
CA ALA A 160 23.06 13.42 -23.37
C ALA A 160 23.16 12.34 -24.46
N GLU A 161 23.62 12.71 -25.66
CA GLU A 161 23.73 11.80 -26.81
C GLU A 161 24.88 10.77 -26.70
N PHE A 162 25.78 10.94 -25.74
CA PHE A 162 26.94 10.04 -25.53
C PHE A 162 26.67 8.97 -24.48
N TYR A 163 25.62 9.11 -23.67
CA TYR A 163 25.26 8.10 -22.68
C TYR A 163 24.52 6.93 -23.35
N ASN A 164 24.98 5.71 -23.08
CA ASN A 164 24.24 4.51 -23.46
C ASN A 164 23.24 4.16 -22.33
N TYR A 165 22.09 4.84 -22.34
CA TYR A 165 21.05 4.65 -21.33
C TYR A 165 20.49 3.23 -21.32
N GLU A 166 20.21 2.67 -22.49
CA GLU A 166 19.64 1.31 -22.62
C GLU A 166 20.56 0.25 -22.02
N GLU A 167 21.83 0.21 -22.41
CA GLU A 167 22.76 -0.79 -21.89
C GLU A 167 22.99 -0.62 -20.38
N TYR A 168 23.02 0.63 -19.90
CA TYR A 168 23.15 0.91 -18.47
C TYR A 168 21.92 0.41 -17.69
N GLY A 169 20.71 0.75 -18.16
CA GLY A 169 19.46 0.31 -17.54
C GLY A 169 19.32 -1.21 -17.54
N ILE A 170 19.63 -1.89 -18.65
CA ILE A 170 19.65 -3.36 -18.72
C ILE A 170 20.59 -3.94 -17.65
N LYS A 171 21.82 -3.44 -17.55
CA LYS A 171 22.78 -3.92 -16.55
C LYS A 171 22.27 -3.73 -15.12
N ARG A 172 21.62 -2.61 -14.84
CA ARG A 172 21.10 -2.32 -13.50
C ARG A 172 19.92 -3.22 -13.15
N ILE A 173 18.96 -3.38 -14.06
CA ILE A 173 17.82 -4.28 -13.90
C ILE A 173 18.27 -5.73 -13.70
N LEU A 174 19.35 -6.18 -14.35
CA LEU A 174 19.88 -7.53 -14.14
C LEU A 174 20.56 -7.74 -12.78
N GLN A 175 20.89 -6.65 -12.07
CA GLN A 175 21.49 -6.70 -10.73
C GLN A 175 20.46 -6.49 -9.61
N GLU A 176 19.27 -6.00 -9.97
CA GLU A 176 18.20 -5.68 -9.05
C GLU A 176 17.06 -6.67 -9.24
N ASP A 177 16.43 -7.13 -8.16
CA ASP A 177 15.22 -7.93 -8.24
C ASP A 177 13.99 -7.02 -8.40
N GLY A 178 14.00 -6.21 -9.47
CA GLY A 178 12.95 -5.24 -9.78
C GLY A 178 12.08 -5.60 -10.98
N VAL A 179 10.93 -4.93 -11.08
CA VAL A 179 9.92 -5.17 -12.11
C VAL A 179 9.35 -3.86 -12.65
N PHE A 180 8.97 -3.87 -13.93
CA PHE A 180 8.14 -2.82 -14.52
C PHE A 180 6.67 -3.05 -14.17
N THR A 181 5.98 -1.98 -13.82
CA THR A 181 4.56 -1.95 -13.45
C THR A 181 3.86 -0.82 -14.22
N ASP A 182 2.54 -0.75 -14.11
CA ASP A 182 1.77 0.35 -14.70
C ASP A 182 2.09 1.72 -14.05
N TYR A 183 2.72 1.74 -12.88
CA TYR A 183 3.15 2.97 -12.18
C TYR A 183 4.62 3.34 -12.43
N GLY A 184 5.40 2.45 -13.07
CA GLY A 184 6.83 2.62 -13.28
C GLY A 184 7.66 1.41 -12.85
N TYR A 185 8.97 1.60 -12.66
CA TYR A 185 9.90 0.56 -12.23
C TYR A 185 10.07 0.57 -10.71
N VAL A 186 9.99 -0.60 -10.08
CA VAL A 186 10.19 -0.78 -8.64
C VAL A 186 11.17 -1.91 -8.38
N SER A 187 12.07 -1.72 -7.42
CA SER A 187 12.97 -2.77 -6.95
C SER A 187 13.05 -2.76 -5.43
N TYR A 188 13.35 -3.93 -4.87
CA TYR A 188 13.47 -4.11 -3.43
C TYR A 188 14.94 -4.27 -3.03
N HIS A 189 15.36 -3.56 -1.99
CA HIS A 189 16.74 -3.56 -1.49
C HIS A 189 16.84 -3.81 0.02
N GLY A 190 15.78 -4.35 0.63
CA GLY A 190 15.78 -4.73 2.03
C GLY A 190 16.57 -6.02 2.31
N THR A 191 16.85 -6.28 3.58
CA THR A 191 17.66 -7.44 4.01
C THR A 191 16.85 -8.71 4.18
N LEU A 192 15.56 -8.59 4.49
CA LEU A 192 14.62 -9.71 4.62
C LEU A 192 14.11 -10.13 3.25
N THR A 193 13.63 -11.35 3.10
CA THR A 193 12.81 -11.69 1.93
C THR A 193 11.48 -10.92 1.95
N LEU A 194 10.87 -10.70 0.79
CA LEU A 194 9.54 -10.05 0.72
C LEU A 194 8.48 -10.80 1.53
N GLU A 195 8.57 -12.14 1.59
CA GLU A 195 7.67 -12.97 2.40
C GLU A 195 7.82 -12.69 3.90
N GLU A 196 9.05 -12.66 4.41
CA GLU A 196 9.33 -12.34 5.81
C GLU A 196 8.92 -10.91 6.17
N LEU A 197 9.16 -9.95 5.26
CA LEU A 197 8.73 -8.56 5.43
C LEU A 197 7.20 -8.48 5.56
N MET A 198 6.46 -9.15 4.67
CA MET A 198 4.99 -9.18 4.71
C MET A 198 4.44 -9.88 5.96
N GLN A 199 5.18 -10.82 6.57
CA GLN A 199 4.82 -11.45 7.84
C GLN A 199 5.04 -10.54 9.07
N GLY A 200 5.68 -9.37 8.88
CA GLY A 200 6.00 -8.44 9.96
C GLY A 200 7.24 -8.84 10.75
N ASN A 201 8.10 -9.69 10.20
CA ASN A 201 9.36 -10.03 10.84
C ASN A 201 10.29 -8.82 10.83
N THR A 202 11.01 -8.60 11.93
CA THR A 202 12.05 -7.57 12.01
C THR A 202 13.42 -8.17 11.75
N ALA A 203 14.30 -7.42 11.10
CA ALA A 203 15.70 -7.82 10.88
C ALA A 203 16.43 -8.14 12.22
N GLU A 204 16.05 -7.45 13.30
CA GLU A 204 16.57 -7.69 14.65
C GLU A 204 16.20 -9.07 15.21
N SER A 205 14.97 -9.54 14.96
CA SER A 205 14.53 -10.88 15.36
C SER A 205 15.35 -11.97 14.67
N HIS A 206 15.68 -11.78 13.39
CA HIS A 206 16.53 -12.71 12.64
C HIS A 206 17.99 -12.68 13.09
N GLN A 207 18.54 -11.51 13.43
CA GLN A 207 19.91 -11.43 13.99
C GLN A 207 20.03 -12.17 15.33
N GLN A 208 19.07 -11.98 16.24
CA GLN A 208 19.06 -12.68 17.53
C GLN A 208 18.90 -14.21 17.37
N GLU A 209 18.07 -14.66 16.42
CA GLU A 209 17.89 -16.09 16.16
C GLU A 209 19.12 -16.74 15.52
N GLN A 210 19.84 -16.02 14.65
CA GLN A 210 21.09 -16.48 14.07
C GLN A 210 22.23 -16.52 15.09
N GLU A 211 22.34 -15.51 15.96
CA GLU A 211 23.30 -15.48 17.06
C GLU A 211 23.05 -16.64 18.04
N ALA A 212 21.79 -16.88 18.44
CA ALA A 212 21.43 -17.99 19.32
C ALA A 212 21.73 -19.37 18.68
N LYS A 213 21.52 -19.53 17.37
CA LYS A 213 21.87 -20.77 16.64
C LYS A 213 23.38 -20.99 16.54
N MET A 214 24.17 -19.94 16.35
CA MET A 214 25.64 -20.04 16.35
C MET A 214 26.19 -20.38 17.75
N GLU A 215 25.64 -19.77 18.81
CA GLU A 215 26.03 -20.10 20.17
C GLU A 215 25.66 -21.54 20.57
N GLY A 216 24.53 -22.06 20.07
CA GLY A 216 24.11 -23.45 20.31
C GLY A 216 24.95 -24.52 19.58
N MET A 217 25.69 -24.15 18.53
CA MET A 217 26.60 -25.05 17.81
C MET A 217 28.04 -25.06 18.37
N ALA A 218 28.34 -24.16 19.31
CA ALA A 218 29.66 -23.99 19.89
C ALA A 218 29.93 -24.84 21.15
N TRP A 219 29.02 -25.76 21.52
CA TRP A 219 29.11 -26.63 22.71
C TRP A 219 29.11 -28.12 22.36
#